data_AF-A0A6B1DHM8-F1
#
_entry.id   AF-A0A6B1DHM8-F1
#
_cell.length_a   1.000
_cell.length_b   1.000
_cell.length_c   1.000
_cell.angle_alpha   90.00
_cell.angle_beta   90.00
_cell.angle_gamma   90.00
#
_symmetry.space_group_name_H-M   'P 1'
#
loop_
_entity.id
_entity.type
_entity.pdbx_description
1 polymer ?
#
loop_
_entity_poly.entity_id
_entity_poly.type
_entity_poly.pdbx_seq_one_letter_code
_entity_poly.pdbx_strand_id
1 'polypeptide(L)'
;MTPPAPAAAPRYRMVVGLLTAAGGLALFWYFVRQAGVADIAAGVRNLGWAFGLVLLLSGMRFAVRSIAWIRCMPPGHGLRLRDVLPAFIAGDAVGNLAPFGVVVGEPAKSACLADRAPINRTFPALAVETLFYTLSIVVLLIAGAAALLLIVRPPESDWRAGVAVVGLLTAGVAAAHWILWRRIPVASATLSLLRLDAGTGALGRLARRVKRLESHLHRDYPRDWRRVLLLGGLEVTFPLLSMVEVWVVLSIIGGRPPTLVEAFVFEAANRFVNVVFKFVPLRFGVDEAGTGMLAELLAFGTAAGVTLAIVRKGRMLVWAAVGVAFLVRRGLSIAQLGAVATRGRDSVAVAIMARSPEGPRAPKGRLRDVVPDEADRRRLYAAFLADTVAACRTLDGVSLWVAYAPEGGRDGFAAAGIDDAELIAQRGDDLGGRERALFNDLFAEGFGSVVVIGSDLPTLPASHVADAARMLRDTPAVLGRAEDGGYYLIGLAAPPPGGDLPDLFTGVRWGTADAFEDTLRAAETARVAMDQVAPWYDVDDAAGLARLKRDLEGDASAPATAAALSALRRAGG
;
A
#
# COMPACT_ATOMS: atom_id res chain seq x y z
N MET A 1 -12.29 -31.33 -3.09
CA MET A 1 -13.38 -30.35 -2.97
C MET A 1 -13.16 -29.26 -4.00
N THR A 2 -14.13 -29.02 -4.89
CA THR A 2 -14.10 -27.92 -5.87
C THR A 2 -14.07 -26.57 -5.15
N PRO A 3 -13.24 -25.60 -5.57
CA PRO A 3 -13.19 -24.29 -4.93
C PRO A 3 -14.57 -23.61 -5.02
N PRO A 4 -15.00 -22.87 -3.98
CA PRO A 4 -16.29 -22.18 -3.99
C PRO A 4 -16.31 -21.15 -5.14
N ALA A 5 -17.39 -21.18 -5.93
CA ALA A 5 -17.60 -20.25 -7.02
C ALA A 5 -17.54 -18.79 -6.51
N PRO A 6 -16.86 -17.88 -7.23
CA PRO A 6 -16.78 -16.48 -6.82
C PRO A 6 -18.19 -15.90 -6.71
N ALA A 7 -18.49 -15.27 -5.57
CA ALA A 7 -19.78 -14.64 -5.31
C ALA A 7 -20.12 -13.65 -6.45
N ALA A 8 -21.23 -13.90 -7.13
CA ALA A 8 -21.68 -13.08 -8.24
C ALA A 8 -21.85 -11.62 -7.78
N ALA A 9 -21.23 -10.68 -8.50
CA ALA A 9 -21.41 -9.26 -8.24
C ALA A 9 -22.92 -8.91 -8.29
N PRO A 10 -23.42 -8.05 -7.39
CA PRO A 10 -24.85 -7.82 -7.26
C PRO A 10 -25.40 -7.19 -8.55
N ARG A 11 -26.46 -7.80 -9.10
CA ARG A 11 -27.05 -7.52 -10.42
C ARG A 11 -27.29 -6.02 -10.71
N TYR A 12 -27.57 -5.21 -9.69
CA TYR A 12 -27.80 -3.76 -9.85
C TYR A 12 -26.58 -3.00 -10.39
N ARG A 13 -25.34 -3.40 -10.04
CA ARG A 13 -24.12 -2.73 -10.52
C ARG A 13 -23.91 -2.90 -12.02
N MET A 14 -24.29 -4.08 -12.53
CA MET A 14 -24.23 -4.39 -13.96
C MET A 14 -25.26 -3.59 -14.75
N VAL A 15 -26.48 -3.44 -14.23
CA VAL A 15 -27.54 -2.65 -14.86
C VAL A 15 -27.18 -1.17 -14.92
N VAL A 16 -26.68 -0.58 -13.83
CA VAL A 16 -26.21 0.81 -13.82
C VAL A 16 -25.04 1.03 -14.79
N GLY A 17 -24.11 0.08 -14.86
CA GLY A 17 -23.01 0.11 -15.84
C GLY A 17 -23.49 0.08 -17.30
N LEU A 18 -24.49 -0.75 -17.61
CA LEU A 18 -25.08 -0.83 -18.96
C LEU A 18 -25.82 0.46 -19.35
N LEU A 19 -26.62 1.02 -18.44
CA LEU A 19 -27.35 2.26 -18.70
C LEU A 19 -26.42 3.46 -18.90
N THR A 20 -25.38 3.57 -18.07
CA THR A 20 -24.36 4.64 -18.22
C THR A 20 -23.56 4.49 -19.51
N ALA A 21 -23.20 3.26 -19.92
CA ALA A 21 -22.55 3.01 -21.20
C ALA A 21 -23.45 3.36 -22.39
N ALA A 22 -24.73 3.01 -22.35
CA ALA A 22 -25.70 3.35 -23.40
C ALA A 22 -25.89 4.87 -23.53
N GLY A 23 -26.02 5.58 -22.40
CA GLY A 23 -26.09 7.05 -22.39
C GLY A 23 -24.83 7.71 -22.95
N GLY A 24 -23.65 7.22 -22.57
CA GLY A 24 -22.37 7.70 -23.11
C GLY A 24 -22.24 7.47 -24.62
N LEU A 25 -22.69 6.32 -25.13
CA LEU A 25 -22.67 6.02 -26.56
C LEU A 25 -23.64 6.90 -27.36
N ALA A 26 -24.83 7.16 -26.82
CA ALA A 26 -25.79 8.08 -27.44
C ALA A 26 -25.24 9.51 -27.51
N LEU A 27 -24.60 9.97 -26.42
CA LEU A 27 -23.94 11.29 -26.36
C LEU A 27 -22.79 11.39 -27.38
N PHE A 28 -21.96 10.34 -27.46
CA PHE A 28 -20.89 10.24 -28.45
C PHE A 28 -21.43 10.36 -29.88
N TRP A 29 -22.47 9.58 -30.21
CA TRP A 29 -23.08 9.62 -31.53
C TRP A 29 -23.64 11.00 -31.88
N TYR A 30 -24.31 11.66 -30.93
CA TYR A 30 -24.85 13.01 -31.12
C TYR A 30 -23.75 14.02 -31.46
N PHE A 31 -22.67 14.10 -30.67
CA PHE A 31 -21.61 15.08 -30.90
C PHE A 31 -20.78 14.78 -32.14
N VAL A 32 -20.54 13.51 -32.47
CA VAL A 32 -19.89 13.14 -33.74
C VAL A 32 -20.73 13.56 -34.94
N ARG A 33 -22.06 13.40 -34.86
CA ARG A 33 -22.98 13.84 -35.92
C ARG A 33 -23.02 15.35 -36.03
N GLN A 34 -23.04 16.07 -34.91
CA GLN A 34 -23.07 17.54 -34.88
C GLN A 34 -21.77 18.15 -35.41
N ALA A 35 -20.62 17.56 -35.07
CA ALA A 35 -19.31 18.00 -35.53
C ALA A 35 -19.03 17.72 -37.01
N GLY A 36 -19.77 16.80 -37.65
CA GLY A 36 -19.53 16.39 -39.02
C GLY A 36 -18.44 15.31 -39.12
N VAL A 37 -18.81 14.12 -39.59
CA VAL A 37 -17.88 12.98 -39.72
C VAL A 37 -16.75 13.28 -40.71
N ALA A 38 -17.05 14.02 -41.78
CA ALA A 38 -16.06 14.39 -42.80
C ALA A 38 -14.95 15.30 -42.23
N ASP A 39 -15.33 16.29 -41.43
CA ASP A 39 -14.40 17.24 -40.82
C ASP A 39 -13.53 16.58 -39.75
N ILE A 40 -14.12 15.69 -38.94
CA ILE A 40 -13.37 14.85 -37.99
C ILE A 40 -12.36 13.96 -38.74
N ALA A 41 -12.82 13.28 -39.80
CA ALA A 41 -11.94 12.40 -40.58
C ALA A 41 -10.81 13.18 -41.25
N ALA A 42 -11.07 14.39 -41.75
CA ALA A 42 -10.05 15.29 -42.29
C ALA A 42 -9.05 15.71 -41.20
N GLY A 43 -9.52 16.10 -40.01
CA GLY A 43 -8.67 16.44 -38.87
C GLY A 43 -7.76 15.29 -38.43
N VAL A 44 -8.29 14.06 -38.35
CA VAL A 44 -7.49 12.86 -38.04
C VAL A 44 -6.46 12.56 -39.13
N ARG A 45 -6.81 12.71 -40.41
CA ARG A 45 -5.86 12.54 -41.52
C ARG A 45 -4.75 13.58 -41.49
N ASN A 46 -5.10 14.85 -41.21
CA ASN A 46 -4.14 15.95 -41.11
C ASN A 46 -3.15 15.74 -39.97
N LEU A 47 -3.57 15.12 -38.87
CA LEU A 47 -2.67 14.77 -37.78
C LEU A 47 -1.58 13.78 -38.23
N GLY A 48 -1.94 12.79 -39.05
CA GLY A 48 -0.99 11.88 -39.69
C GLY A 48 0.07 11.32 -38.72
N TRP A 49 1.36 11.52 -39.06
CA TRP A 49 2.50 11.06 -38.28
C TRP A 49 2.68 11.79 -36.94
N ALA A 50 2.08 12.97 -36.76
CA ALA A 50 2.12 13.70 -35.49
C ALA A 50 1.37 12.95 -34.37
N PHE A 51 0.52 11.98 -34.70
CA PHE A 51 -0.02 11.05 -33.71
C PHE A 51 1.08 10.25 -32.99
N GLY A 52 2.21 9.97 -33.64
CA GLY A 52 3.39 9.37 -33.00
C GLY A 52 3.98 10.27 -31.91
N LEU A 53 3.99 11.59 -32.11
CA LEU A 53 4.42 12.56 -31.10
C LEU A 53 3.43 12.59 -29.92
N VAL A 54 2.12 12.50 -30.18
CA VAL A 54 1.09 12.37 -29.13
C VAL A 54 1.32 11.09 -28.30
N LEU A 55 1.66 9.97 -28.94
CA LEU A 55 2.01 8.74 -28.23
C LEU A 55 3.28 8.91 -27.38
N LEU A 56 4.31 9.58 -27.90
CA LEU A 56 5.56 9.85 -27.19
C LEU A 56 5.33 10.72 -25.95
N LEU A 57 4.61 11.84 -26.07
CA LEU A 57 4.26 12.71 -24.94
C LEU A 57 3.47 11.94 -23.88
N SER A 58 2.61 11.02 -24.30
CA SER A 58 1.92 10.11 -23.39
C SER A 58 2.85 9.14 -22.66
N GLY A 59 3.79 8.53 -23.38
CA GLY A 59 4.79 7.64 -22.79
C GLY A 59 5.66 8.35 -21.76
N MET A 60 6.08 9.59 -22.05
CA MET A 60 6.82 10.43 -21.12
C MET A 60 6.05 10.67 -19.83
N ARG A 61 4.73 10.91 -19.91
CA ARG A 61 3.88 11.06 -18.73
C ARG A 61 3.83 9.81 -17.86
N PHE A 62 3.75 8.62 -18.46
CA PHE A 62 3.85 7.35 -17.71
C PHE A 62 5.22 7.19 -17.05
N ALA A 63 6.29 7.57 -17.74
CA ALA A 63 7.64 7.52 -17.20
C ALA A 63 7.82 8.45 -16.00
N VAL A 64 7.35 9.70 -16.10
CA VAL A 64 7.41 10.69 -15.01
C VAL A 64 6.69 10.18 -13.76
N ARG A 65 5.46 9.68 -13.89
CA ARG A 65 4.71 9.12 -12.76
C ARG A 65 5.35 7.84 -12.19
N SER A 66 5.93 7.01 -13.05
CA SER A 66 6.68 5.82 -12.60
C SER A 66 7.94 6.22 -11.82
N ILE A 67 8.64 7.29 -12.23
CA ILE A 67 9.78 7.84 -11.49
C ILE A 67 9.31 8.40 -10.14
N ALA A 68 8.23 9.18 -10.11
CA ALA A 68 7.66 9.69 -8.86
C ALA A 68 7.33 8.55 -7.89
N TRP A 69 6.68 7.49 -8.38
CA TRP A 69 6.37 6.32 -7.57
C TRP A 69 7.61 5.62 -7.01
N ILE A 70 8.66 5.41 -7.83
CA ILE A 70 9.94 4.86 -7.34
C ILE A 70 10.53 5.73 -6.23
N ARG A 71 10.46 7.05 -6.35
CA ARG A 71 10.99 7.98 -5.33
C ARG A 71 10.18 8.01 -4.04
N CYS A 72 8.94 7.53 -4.05
CA CYS A 72 8.13 7.32 -2.85
C CYS A 72 8.44 5.99 -2.15
N MET A 73 9.19 5.07 -2.77
CA MET A 73 9.51 3.77 -2.17
C MET A 73 10.59 3.89 -1.08
N PRO A 74 10.52 3.07 -0.01
CA PRO A 74 11.57 2.99 0.99
C PRO A 74 12.93 2.56 0.39
N PRO A 75 14.07 3.00 0.96
CA PRO A 75 15.40 2.59 0.49
C PRO A 75 15.56 1.05 0.53
N GLY A 76 16.36 0.50 -0.40
CA GLY A 76 16.59 -0.95 -0.51
C GLY A 76 15.62 -1.70 -1.44
N HIS A 77 14.80 -1.01 -2.23
CA HIS A 77 13.81 -1.65 -3.12
C HIS A 77 14.39 -2.34 -4.37
N GLY A 78 15.58 -1.97 -4.85
CA GLY A 78 16.22 -2.55 -6.06
C GLY A 78 15.53 -2.29 -7.41
N LEU A 79 14.25 -1.88 -7.40
CA LEU A 79 13.43 -1.60 -8.57
C LEU A 79 13.97 -0.44 -9.42
N ARG A 80 13.92 -0.61 -10.75
CA ARG A 80 14.28 0.41 -11.74
C ARG A 80 13.07 0.80 -12.58
N LEU A 81 13.20 1.89 -13.36
CA LEU A 81 12.12 2.35 -14.25
C LEU A 81 11.63 1.26 -15.21
N ARG A 82 12.52 0.39 -15.69
CA ARG A 82 12.18 -0.76 -16.57
C ARG A 82 11.23 -1.77 -15.93
N ASP A 83 11.20 -1.84 -14.59
CA ASP A 83 10.37 -2.78 -13.84
C ASP A 83 9.00 -2.17 -13.53
N VAL A 84 9.02 -0.87 -13.16
CA VAL A 84 7.85 -0.12 -12.71
C VAL A 84 7.00 0.41 -13.86
N LEU A 85 7.61 0.87 -14.95
CA LEU A 85 6.88 1.44 -16.09
C LEU A 85 5.89 0.45 -16.73
N PRO A 86 6.25 -0.82 -17.01
CA PRO A 86 5.28 -1.80 -17.52
C PRO A 86 4.15 -2.07 -16.52
N ALA A 87 4.45 -2.13 -15.22
CA ALA A 87 3.45 -2.33 -14.16
C ALA A 87 2.48 -1.14 -14.08
N PHE A 88 2.99 0.07 -14.25
CA PHE A 88 2.18 1.28 -14.26
C PHE A 88 1.24 1.31 -15.47
N ILE A 89 1.76 1.06 -16.68
CA ILE A 89 0.99 1.02 -17.93
C ILE A 89 -0.07 -0.09 -17.86
N ALA A 90 0.28 -1.26 -17.33
CA ALA A 90 -0.65 -2.36 -17.12
C ALA A 90 -1.80 -1.97 -16.17
N GLY A 91 -1.49 -1.40 -15.01
CA GLY A 91 -2.51 -0.98 -14.05
C GLY A 91 -3.37 0.19 -14.56
N ASP A 92 -2.80 1.12 -15.32
CA ASP A 92 -3.56 2.20 -15.98
C ASP A 92 -4.52 1.66 -17.05
N ALA A 93 -4.11 0.65 -17.83
CA ALA A 93 -5.00 -0.03 -18.76
C ALA A 93 -6.21 -0.66 -18.04
N VAL A 94 -5.97 -1.36 -16.94
CA VAL A 94 -7.06 -1.91 -16.10
C VAL A 94 -7.97 -0.79 -15.58
N GLY A 95 -7.38 0.31 -15.10
CA GLY A 95 -8.13 1.45 -14.58
C GLY A 95 -8.99 2.19 -15.62
N ASN A 96 -8.60 2.19 -16.90
CA ASN A 96 -9.38 2.84 -17.95
C ASN A 96 -10.44 1.91 -18.59
N LEU A 97 -10.20 0.60 -18.60
CA LEU A 97 -11.09 -0.39 -19.20
C LEU A 97 -12.17 -0.89 -18.23
N ALA A 98 -11.88 -0.94 -16.93
CA ALA A 98 -12.82 -1.46 -15.94
C ALA A 98 -13.83 -0.41 -15.46
N PRO A 99 -15.12 -0.77 -15.30
CA PRO A 99 -16.05 0.08 -14.56
C PRO A 99 -15.56 0.23 -13.11
N PHE A 100 -15.61 1.45 -12.58
CA PHE A 100 -15.01 1.82 -11.28
C PHE A 100 -13.49 1.63 -11.22
N GLY A 101 -12.78 1.88 -12.33
CA GLY A 101 -11.34 1.61 -12.45
C GLY A 101 -10.40 2.27 -11.44
N VAL A 102 -10.85 3.29 -10.67
CA VAL A 102 -10.11 3.79 -9.48
C VAL A 102 -9.85 2.67 -8.48
N VAL A 103 -10.83 1.81 -8.27
CA VAL A 103 -10.81 0.76 -7.24
C VAL A 103 -9.90 -0.39 -7.63
N VAL A 104 -9.71 -0.62 -8.93
CA VAL A 104 -8.99 -1.78 -9.45
C VAL A 104 -7.61 -1.41 -10.01
N GLY A 105 -7.47 -0.23 -10.62
CA GLY A 105 -6.26 0.19 -11.32
C GLY A 105 -5.05 0.41 -10.41
N GLU A 106 -5.20 1.11 -9.29
CA GLU A 106 -4.08 1.38 -8.37
C GLU A 106 -3.55 0.10 -7.70
N PRO A 107 -4.41 -0.80 -7.15
CA PRO A 107 -3.94 -2.10 -6.68
C PRO A 107 -3.30 -2.94 -7.80
N ALA A 108 -3.81 -2.89 -9.02
CA ALA A 108 -3.25 -3.64 -10.15
C ALA A 108 -1.80 -3.24 -10.48
N LYS A 109 -1.44 -1.95 -10.33
CA LYS A 109 -0.05 -1.50 -10.51
C LYS A 109 0.88 -2.18 -9.51
N SER A 110 0.51 -2.20 -8.23
CA SER A 110 1.31 -2.82 -7.17
C SER A 110 1.35 -4.35 -7.30
N ALA A 111 0.22 -4.97 -7.65
CA ALA A 111 0.12 -6.41 -7.93
C ALA A 111 1.06 -6.85 -9.06
N CYS A 112 1.23 -6.03 -10.10
CA CYS A 112 2.17 -6.30 -11.17
C CYS A 112 3.64 -6.29 -10.70
N LEU A 113 3.96 -5.77 -9.51
CA LEU A 113 5.31 -5.78 -8.95
C LEU A 113 5.52 -6.85 -7.88
N ALA A 114 4.49 -7.65 -7.55
CA ALA A 114 4.52 -8.58 -6.43
C ALA A 114 5.67 -9.60 -6.48
N ASP A 115 6.06 -10.04 -7.69
CA ASP A 115 7.17 -11.00 -7.87
C ASP A 115 8.57 -10.38 -7.65
N ARG A 116 8.66 -9.05 -7.57
CA ARG A 116 9.93 -8.30 -7.46
C ARG A 116 10.04 -7.48 -6.18
N ALA A 117 8.91 -7.06 -5.62
CA ALA A 117 8.86 -6.30 -4.39
C ALA A 117 7.56 -6.61 -3.63
N PRO A 118 7.63 -6.73 -2.29
CA PRO A 118 6.45 -6.93 -1.46
C PRO A 118 5.38 -5.85 -1.66
N ILE A 119 4.10 -6.28 -1.78
CA ILE A 119 2.96 -5.38 -2.01
C ILE A 119 2.83 -4.34 -0.87
N ASN A 120 3.13 -4.72 0.37
CA ASN A 120 3.10 -3.84 1.53
C ASN A 120 4.13 -2.69 1.46
N ARG A 121 5.14 -2.77 0.59
CA ARG A 121 6.06 -1.65 0.31
C ARG A 121 5.65 -0.84 -0.91
N THR A 122 5.18 -1.51 -1.97
CA THR A 122 4.87 -0.83 -3.24
C THR A 122 3.54 -0.06 -3.18
N PHE A 123 2.54 -0.58 -2.47
CA PHE A 123 1.20 0.00 -2.42
C PHE A 123 1.12 1.29 -1.59
N PRO A 124 1.71 1.38 -0.38
CA PRO A 124 1.76 2.65 0.34
C PRO A 124 2.54 3.73 -0.41
N ALA A 125 3.67 3.38 -1.02
CA ALA A 125 4.43 4.30 -1.87
C ALA A 125 3.60 4.81 -3.06
N LEU A 126 2.76 3.96 -3.65
CA LEU A 126 1.83 4.34 -4.72
C LEU A 126 0.74 5.28 -4.19
N ALA A 127 0.24 5.05 -2.98
CA ALA A 127 -0.75 5.93 -2.35
C ALA A 127 -0.17 7.34 -2.11
N VAL A 128 1.10 7.44 -1.66
CA VAL A 128 1.80 8.71 -1.53
C VAL A 128 1.97 9.39 -2.90
N GLU A 129 2.43 8.68 -3.93
CA GLU A 129 2.50 9.24 -5.30
C GLU A 129 1.13 9.75 -5.77
N THR A 130 0.08 8.97 -5.59
CA THR A 130 -1.27 9.31 -6.04
C THR A 130 -1.82 10.51 -5.27
N LEU A 131 -1.43 10.71 -4.02
CA LEU A 131 -1.75 11.89 -3.25
C LEU A 131 -1.09 13.14 -3.86
N PHE A 132 0.20 13.11 -4.15
CA PHE A 132 0.92 14.22 -4.80
C PHE A 132 0.34 14.53 -6.19
N TYR A 133 0.04 13.49 -6.98
CA TYR A 133 -0.63 13.61 -8.27
C TYR A 133 -2.02 14.25 -8.14
N THR A 134 -2.81 13.86 -7.14
CA THR A 134 -4.13 14.45 -6.91
C THR A 134 -4.01 15.91 -6.51
N LEU A 135 -3.04 16.24 -5.65
CA LEU A 135 -2.77 17.61 -5.24
C LEU A 135 -2.37 18.49 -6.43
N SER A 136 -1.53 17.99 -7.34
CA SER A 136 -1.12 18.72 -8.54
C SER A 136 -2.30 19.00 -9.47
N ILE A 137 -3.24 18.05 -9.61
CA ILE A 137 -4.49 18.27 -10.35
C ILE A 137 -5.35 19.34 -9.67
N VAL A 138 -5.51 19.31 -8.35
CA VAL A 138 -6.33 20.32 -7.66
C VAL A 138 -5.74 21.72 -7.86
N VAL A 139 -4.42 21.87 -7.72
CA VAL A 139 -3.73 23.14 -8.01
C VAL A 139 -3.96 23.58 -9.46
N LEU A 140 -3.86 22.67 -10.42
CA LEU A 140 -4.14 22.95 -11.83
C LEU A 140 -5.59 23.41 -12.05
N LEU A 141 -6.57 22.78 -11.41
CA LEU A 141 -7.98 23.16 -11.53
C LEU A 141 -8.27 24.54 -10.94
N ILE A 142 -7.65 24.86 -9.81
CA ILE A 142 -7.73 26.19 -9.19
C ILE A 142 -7.16 27.25 -10.14
N ALA A 143 -5.97 26.99 -10.70
CA ALA A 143 -5.33 27.89 -11.65
C ALA A 143 -6.14 28.00 -12.96
N GLY A 144 -6.77 26.91 -13.42
CA GLY A 144 -7.72 26.88 -14.53
C GLY A 144 -8.94 27.75 -14.31
N ALA A 145 -9.57 27.64 -13.14
CA ALA A 145 -10.70 28.47 -12.74
C ALA A 145 -10.32 29.96 -12.67
N ALA A 146 -9.15 30.28 -12.09
CA ALA A 146 -8.63 31.64 -12.05
C ALA A 146 -8.37 32.21 -13.45
N ALA A 147 -7.78 31.42 -14.35
CA ALA A 147 -7.55 31.83 -15.73
C ALA A 147 -8.88 32.09 -16.47
N LEU A 148 -9.89 31.23 -16.28
CA LEU A 148 -11.19 31.40 -16.91
C LEU A 148 -11.90 32.67 -16.43
N LEU A 149 -11.86 32.96 -15.13
CA LEU A 149 -12.40 34.21 -14.58
C LEU A 149 -11.77 35.43 -15.27
N LEU A 150 -10.45 35.43 -15.45
CA LEU A 150 -9.71 36.54 -16.07
C LEU A 150 -10.04 36.73 -17.57
N ILE A 151 -10.36 35.64 -18.27
CA ILE A 151 -10.71 35.65 -19.70
C ILE A 151 -12.16 36.10 -19.90
N VAL A 152 -13.10 35.47 -19.17
CA VAL A 152 -14.54 35.70 -19.36
C VAL A 152 -14.98 37.05 -18.79
N ARG A 153 -14.30 37.54 -17.74
CA ARG A 153 -14.61 38.82 -17.05
C ARG A 153 -16.11 38.96 -16.72
N PRO A 154 -16.65 38.09 -15.85
CA PRO A 154 -18.06 38.13 -15.48
C PRO A 154 -18.41 39.42 -14.70
N PRO A 155 -19.71 39.73 -14.54
CA PRO A 155 -20.19 40.86 -13.73
C PRO A 155 -19.59 40.89 -12.32
N GLU A 156 -19.52 42.06 -11.68
CA GLU A 156 -18.80 42.23 -10.41
C GLU A 156 -19.20 41.26 -9.28
N SER A 157 -20.49 40.93 -9.17
CA SER A 157 -20.99 39.96 -8.17
C SER A 157 -20.39 38.58 -8.36
N ASP A 158 -20.35 38.14 -9.61
CA ASP A 158 -19.93 36.81 -10.02
C ASP A 158 -18.40 36.70 -10.00
N TRP A 159 -17.72 37.81 -10.32
CA TRP A 159 -16.27 37.93 -10.16
C TRP A 159 -15.84 37.76 -8.69
N ARG A 160 -16.46 38.50 -7.75
CA ARG A 160 -16.13 38.40 -6.31
C ARG A 160 -16.40 36.99 -5.78
N ALA A 161 -17.53 36.39 -6.17
CA ALA A 161 -17.85 35.01 -5.81
C ALA A 161 -16.80 34.03 -6.37
N GLY A 162 -16.40 34.19 -7.63
CA GLY A 162 -15.36 33.37 -8.26
C GLY A 162 -14.01 33.46 -7.54
N VAL A 163 -13.56 34.68 -7.22
CA VAL A 163 -12.32 34.89 -6.45
C VAL A 163 -12.41 34.25 -5.06
N ALA A 164 -13.55 34.36 -4.37
CA ALA A 164 -13.76 33.73 -3.06
C ALA A 164 -13.66 32.20 -3.14
N VAL A 165 -14.25 31.58 -4.18
CA VAL A 165 -14.16 30.13 -4.41
C VAL A 165 -12.71 29.70 -4.68
N VAL A 166 -12.00 30.39 -5.55
CA VAL A 166 -10.57 30.11 -5.84
C VAL A 166 -9.72 30.24 -4.57
N GLY A 167 -9.96 31.29 -3.77
CA GLY A 167 -9.27 31.49 -2.48
C GLY A 167 -9.55 30.36 -1.49
N LEU A 168 -10.81 29.95 -1.34
CA LEU A 168 -11.21 28.86 -0.45
C LEU A 168 -10.56 27.53 -0.85
N LEU A 169 -10.55 27.19 -2.14
CA LEU A 169 -9.92 25.97 -2.65
C LEU A 169 -8.40 25.99 -2.41
N THR A 170 -7.75 27.14 -2.61
CA THR A 170 -6.32 27.32 -2.34
C THR A 170 -5.99 27.13 -0.86
N ALA A 171 -6.79 27.73 0.03
CA ALA A 171 -6.66 27.54 1.46
C ALA A 171 -6.88 26.07 1.87
N GLY A 172 -7.83 25.37 1.24
CA GLY A 172 -8.07 23.94 1.45
C GLY A 172 -6.87 23.07 1.09
N VAL A 173 -6.21 23.34 -0.04
CA VAL A 173 -4.97 22.65 -0.45
C VAL A 173 -3.83 22.90 0.53
N ALA A 174 -3.63 24.15 0.95
CA ALA A 174 -2.62 24.51 1.93
C ALA A 174 -2.89 23.84 3.29
N ALA A 175 -4.16 23.81 3.73
CA ALA A 175 -4.58 23.13 4.95
C ALA A 175 -4.34 21.62 4.87
N ALA A 176 -4.69 20.98 3.74
CA ALA A 176 -4.44 19.56 3.54
C ALA A 176 -2.94 19.23 3.61
N HIS A 177 -2.10 20.01 2.95
CA HIS A 177 -0.65 19.88 3.04
C HIS A 177 -0.13 20.08 4.47
N TRP A 178 -0.64 21.11 5.17
CA TRP A 178 -0.27 21.41 6.56
C TRP A 178 -0.67 20.29 7.53
N ILE A 179 -1.87 19.72 7.37
CA ILE A 179 -2.38 18.58 8.13
C ILE A 179 -1.45 17.38 7.95
N LEU A 180 -1.12 17.05 6.70
CA LEU A 180 -0.22 15.93 6.37
C LEU A 180 1.19 16.16 6.91
N TRP A 181 1.72 17.37 6.77
CA TRP A 181 3.04 17.75 7.26
C TRP A 181 3.14 17.65 8.79
N ARG A 182 2.09 18.09 9.51
CA ARG A 182 2.04 18.06 10.98
C ARG A 182 1.51 16.74 11.56
N ARG A 183 1.17 15.75 10.72
CA ARG A 183 0.53 14.48 11.12
C ARG A 183 -0.70 14.69 12.01
N ILE A 184 -1.48 15.73 11.73
CA ILE A 184 -2.70 15.99 12.49
C ILE A 184 -3.67 14.87 12.17
N PRO A 185 -4.10 14.07 13.15
CA PRO A 185 -4.83 12.84 12.89
C PRO A 185 -6.33 13.14 12.73
N VAL A 186 -6.66 13.96 11.72
CA VAL A 186 -8.00 14.50 11.43
C VAL A 186 -9.01 13.39 11.24
N ALA A 187 -8.70 12.38 10.42
CA ALA A 187 -9.67 11.34 10.12
C ALA A 187 -9.95 10.48 11.37
N SER A 188 -8.90 10.13 12.13
CA SER A 188 -9.05 9.42 13.39
C SER A 188 -9.79 10.23 14.46
N ALA A 189 -9.56 11.55 14.54
CA ALA A 189 -10.18 12.45 15.50
C ALA A 189 -11.67 12.65 15.18
N THR A 190 -12.02 12.87 13.91
CA THR A 190 -13.42 12.97 13.46
C THR A 190 -14.17 11.67 13.68
N LEU A 191 -13.54 10.51 13.42
CA LEU A 191 -14.15 9.20 13.64
C LEU A 191 -14.39 8.92 15.14
N SER A 192 -13.45 9.31 16.01
CA SER A 192 -13.64 9.21 17.47
C SER A 192 -14.70 10.17 17.99
N LEU A 193 -14.82 11.37 17.41
CA LEU A 193 -15.84 12.35 17.79
C LEU A 193 -17.24 11.89 17.41
N LEU A 194 -17.38 11.22 16.25
CA LEU A 194 -18.65 10.67 15.77
C LEU A 194 -18.99 9.30 16.38
N ARG A 195 -18.14 8.73 17.25
CA ARG A 195 -18.28 7.37 17.84
C ARG A 195 -18.50 6.26 16.80
N LEU A 196 -18.00 6.47 15.57
CA LEU A 196 -18.16 5.51 14.47
C LEU A 196 -17.15 4.36 14.53
N ASP A 197 -16.18 4.45 15.43
CA ASP A 197 -15.09 3.51 15.68
C ASP A 197 -15.47 2.32 16.58
N ALA A 198 -16.55 2.44 17.37
CA ALA A 198 -17.02 1.42 18.31
C ALA A 198 -17.96 0.35 17.70
N GLY A 199 -18.36 0.47 16.43
CA GLY A 199 -19.32 -0.42 15.79
C GLY A 199 -18.72 -1.64 15.08
N THR A 200 -19.39 -2.80 15.16
CA THR A 200 -19.09 -4.01 14.36
C THR A 200 -19.68 -3.96 12.94
N GLY A 201 -20.48 -2.93 12.64
CA GLY A 201 -21.13 -2.72 11.33
C GLY A 201 -20.19 -2.25 10.21
N ALA A 202 -20.76 -2.10 9.00
CA ALA A 202 -20.02 -1.65 7.82
C ALA A 202 -19.33 -0.27 7.98
N LEU A 203 -19.96 0.62 8.76
CA LEU A 203 -19.42 1.94 9.07
C LEU A 203 -18.18 1.87 9.98
N GLY A 204 -18.18 1.00 10.99
CA GLY A 204 -16.99 0.76 11.83
C GLY A 204 -15.83 0.13 11.06
N ARG A 205 -16.13 -0.75 10.09
CA ARG A 205 -15.10 -1.30 9.18
C ARG A 205 -14.49 -0.24 8.27
N LEU A 206 -15.30 0.69 7.75
CA LEU A 206 -14.83 1.81 6.95
C LEU A 206 -13.99 2.77 7.79
N ALA A 207 -14.44 3.10 9.01
CA ALA A 207 -13.71 3.93 9.97
C ALA A 207 -12.30 3.38 10.25
N ARG A 208 -12.18 2.07 10.54
CA ARG A 208 -10.88 1.41 10.75
C ARG A 208 -9.99 1.43 9.50
N ARG A 209 -10.56 1.30 8.29
CA ARG A 209 -9.80 1.45 7.03
C ARG A 209 -9.28 2.87 6.82
N VAL A 210 -10.10 3.88 7.09
CA VAL A 210 -9.72 5.29 6.94
C VAL A 210 -8.61 5.66 7.92
N LYS A 211 -8.73 5.28 9.20
CA LYS A 211 -7.69 5.51 10.22
C LYS A 211 -6.35 4.84 9.86
N ARG A 212 -6.40 3.66 9.24
CA ARG A 212 -5.21 2.96 8.73
C ARG A 212 -4.60 3.66 7.51
N LEU A 213 -5.41 4.14 6.56
CA LEU A 213 -4.88 4.88 5.42
C LEU A 213 -4.17 6.16 5.89
N GLU A 214 -4.76 6.86 6.87
CA GLU A 214 -4.16 8.04 7.51
C GLU A 214 -2.82 7.72 8.18
N SER A 215 -2.71 6.60 8.92
CA SER A 215 -1.45 6.23 9.58
C SER A 215 -0.34 5.89 8.58
N HIS A 216 -0.65 5.20 7.48
CA HIS A 216 0.31 4.89 6.42
C HIS A 216 0.76 6.15 5.68
N LEU A 217 -0.18 7.02 5.30
CA LEU A 217 0.13 8.30 4.68
C LEU A 217 1.02 9.15 5.60
N HIS A 218 0.73 9.22 6.89
CA HIS A 218 1.60 9.93 7.84
C HIS A 218 2.99 9.31 7.98
N ARG A 219 3.12 7.98 7.95
CA ARG A 219 4.40 7.27 8.07
C ARG A 219 5.32 7.60 6.89
N ASP A 220 4.79 7.49 5.67
CA ASP A 220 5.58 7.49 4.43
C ASP A 220 5.64 8.87 3.74
N TYR A 221 4.86 9.86 4.19
CA TYR A 221 4.92 11.21 3.63
C TYR A 221 6.32 11.84 3.79
N PRO A 222 6.90 12.45 2.74
CA PRO A 222 8.25 12.99 2.80
C PRO A 222 8.36 14.14 3.81
N ARG A 223 9.32 14.04 4.73
CA ARG A 223 9.61 15.07 5.76
C ARG A 223 10.69 16.07 5.35
N ASP A 224 11.34 15.81 4.23
CA ASP A 224 12.35 16.70 3.65
C ASP A 224 11.69 17.55 2.58
N TRP A 225 11.77 18.87 2.75
CA TRP A 225 11.25 19.83 1.78
C TRP A 225 11.85 19.64 0.39
N ARG A 226 13.11 19.19 0.28
CA ARG A 226 13.74 18.88 -1.01
C ARG A 226 13.03 17.73 -1.73
N ARG A 227 12.61 16.70 -0.99
CA ARG A 227 11.86 15.57 -1.55
C ARG A 227 10.46 15.97 -1.95
N VAL A 228 9.79 16.79 -1.13
CA VAL A 228 8.47 17.35 -1.47
C VAL A 228 8.53 18.19 -2.73
N LEU A 229 9.51 19.09 -2.85
CA LEU A 229 9.71 19.89 -4.06
C LEU A 229 10.04 19.04 -5.29
N LEU A 230 10.86 18.00 -5.12
CA LEU A 230 11.21 17.09 -6.21
C LEU A 230 9.98 16.30 -6.71
N LEU A 231 9.20 15.73 -5.79
CA LEU A 231 7.97 15.01 -6.13
C LEU A 231 6.93 15.95 -6.73
N GLY A 232 6.74 17.14 -6.13
CA GLY A 232 5.87 18.17 -6.69
C GLY A 232 6.28 18.58 -8.11
N GLY A 233 7.59 18.77 -8.36
CA GLY A 233 8.11 19.09 -9.69
C GLY A 233 7.88 17.98 -10.72
N LEU A 234 8.07 16.72 -10.33
CA LEU A 234 7.72 15.58 -11.18
C LEU A 234 6.22 15.58 -11.51
N GLU A 235 5.36 15.75 -10.51
CA GLU A 235 3.90 15.75 -10.71
C GLU A 235 3.40 16.96 -11.52
N VAL A 236 4.07 18.11 -11.47
CA VAL A 236 3.79 19.28 -12.32
C VAL A 236 4.25 19.07 -13.76
N THR A 237 5.26 18.24 -13.99
CA THR A 237 5.71 17.91 -15.36
C THR A 237 4.62 17.17 -16.14
N PHE A 238 3.78 16.39 -15.46
CA PHE A 238 2.69 15.65 -16.09
C PHE A 238 1.62 16.54 -16.78
N PRO A 239 1.00 17.54 -16.13
CA PRO A 239 0.07 18.45 -16.79
C PRO A 239 0.77 19.34 -17.83
N LEU A 240 2.04 19.70 -17.65
CA LEU A 240 2.79 20.45 -18.67
C LEU A 240 2.93 19.66 -19.97
N LEU A 241 3.32 18.37 -19.90
CA LEU A 241 3.38 17.50 -21.07
C LEU A 241 2.01 17.32 -21.74
N SER A 242 0.95 17.27 -20.93
CA SER A 242 -0.43 17.17 -21.42
C SER A 242 -0.85 18.47 -22.13
N MET A 243 -0.48 19.63 -21.60
CA MET A 243 -0.71 20.94 -22.22
C MET A 243 0.02 21.06 -23.57
N VAL A 244 1.27 20.60 -23.64
CA VAL A 244 2.04 20.54 -24.91
C VAL A 244 1.33 19.66 -25.93
N GLU A 245 0.78 18.51 -25.52
CA GLU A 245 0.00 17.66 -26.41
C GLU A 245 -1.23 18.39 -26.97
N VAL A 246 -1.98 19.11 -26.12
CA VAL A 246 -3.13 19.93 -26.56
C VAL A 246 -2.69 20.95 -27.59
N TRP A 247 -1.61 21.68 -27.29
CA TRP A 247 -1.07 22.72 -28.15
C TRP A 247 -0.66 22.17 -29.52
N VAL A 248 0.05 21.04 -29.55
CA VAL A 248 0.45 20.36 -30.79
C VAL A 248 -0.77 19.93 -31.61
N VAL A 249 -1.72 19.24 -30.99
CA VAL A 249 -2.88 18.70 -31.72
C VAL A 249 -3.72 19.83 -32.31
N LEU A 250 -4.07 20.85 -31.52
CA LEU A 250 -4.85 21.99 -31.99
C LEU A 250 -4.11 22.85 -33.01
N SER A 251 -2.78 22.97 -32.92
CA SER A 251 -1.99 23.69 -33.95
C SER A 251 -2.09 23.04 -35.33
N ILE A 252 -2.32 21.72 -35.37
CA ILE A 252 -2.43 20.97 -36.62
C ILE A 252 -3.86 20.96 -37.15
N ILE A 253 -4.86 20.82 -36.27
CA ILE A 253 -6.26 20.61 -36.69
C ILE A 253 -7.14 21.86 -36.59
N GLY A 254 -6.78 22.84 -35.76
CA GLY A 254 -7.65 23.96 -35.36
C GLY A 254 -7.60 25.18 -36.25
N GLY A 255 -6.94 25.11 -37.42
CA GLY A 255 -6.78 26.22 -38.37
C GLY A 255 -5.86 27.37 -37.90
N ARG A 256 -5.61 27.48 -36.59
CA ARG A 256 -4.64 28.38 -35.96
C ARG A 256 -3.96 27.69 -34.76
N PRO A 257 -2.72 28.08 -34.42
CA PRO A 257 -2.10 27.62 -33.18
C PRO A 257 -2.83 28.21 -31.96
N PRO A 258 -3.12 27.41 -30.92
CA PRO A 258 -3.65 27.94 -29.67
C PRO A 258 -2.58 28.71 -28.90
N THR A 259 -3.02 29.70 -28.13
CA THR A 259 -2.20 30.35 -27.11
C THR A 259 -1.92 29.39 -25.97
N LEU A 260 -0.89 29.68 -25.16
CA LEU A 260 -0.58 28.90 -23.96
C LEU A 260 -1.76 28.86 -22.98
N VAL A 261 -2.49 29.97 -22.87
CA VAL A 261 -3.65 30.09 -21.99
C VAL A 261 -4.82 29.23 -22.50
N GLU A 262 -5.09 29.22 -23.81
CA GLU A 262 -6.11 28.35 -24.40
C GLU A 262 -5.77 26.87 -24.19
N ALA A 263 -4.53 26.46 -24.48
CA ALA A 263 -4.08 25.07 -24.26
C ALA A 263 -4.19 24.66 -22.78
N PHE A 264 -3.86 25.57 -21.87
CA PHE A 264 -4.02 25.39 -20.44
C PHE A 264 -5.48 25.21 -20.02
N VAL A 265 -6.39 26.05 -20.53
CA VAL A 265 -7.84 25.96 -20.25
C VAL A 265 -8.40 24.62 -20.75
N PHE A 266 -8.01 24.17 -21.95
CA PHE A 266 -8.36 22.85 -22.46
C PHE A 266 -7.86 21.70 -21.58
N GLU A 267 -6.63 21.80 -21.06
CA GLU A 267 -6.09 20.79 -20.15
C GLU A 267 -6.81 20.79 -18.80
N ALA A 268 -7.06 21.97 -18.21
CA ALA A 268 -7.79 22.09 -16.95
C ALA A 268 -9.22 21.54 -17.06
N ALA A 269 -9.96 21.91 -18.10
CA ALA A 269 -11.30 21.40 -18.36
C ALA A 269 -11.30 19.87 -18.57
N ASN A 270 -10.33 19.35 -19.33
CA ASN A 270 -10.17 17.90 -19.51
C ASN A 270 -9.90 17.18 -18.19
N ARG A 271 -9.08 17.75 -17.29
CA ARG A 271 -8.84 17.16 -15.97
C ARG A 271 -10.08 17.19 -15.10
N PHE A 272 -10.86 18.26 -15.15
CA PHE A 272 -12.15 18.33 -14.47
C PHE A 272 -13.08 17.21 -14.92
N VAL A 273 -13.25 17.05 -16.24
CA VAL A 273 -14.04 15.95 -16.83
C VAL A 273 -13.52 14.60 -16.35
N ASN A 274 -12.20 14.40 -16.37
CA ASN A 274 -11.58 13.14 -15.97
C ASN A 274 -11.78 12.79 -14.48
N VAL A 275 -11.88 13.79 -13.60
CA VAL A 275 -12.13 13.62 -12.17
C VAL A 275 -13.61 13.32 -11.94
N VAL A 276 -14.51 14.13 -12.49
CA VAL A 276 -15.96 14.00 -12.28
C VAL A 276 -16.49 12.70 -12.88
N PHE A 277 -16.08 12.38 -14.11
CA PHE A 277 -16.60 11.24 -14.86
C PHE A 277 -15.65 10.04 -14.86
N LYS A 278 -14.77 9.91 -13.87
CA LYS A 278 -13.81 8.78 -13.75
C LYS A 278 -14.48 7.41 -13.68
N PHE A 279 -15.77 7.36 -13.35
CA PHE A 279 -16.55 6.12 -13.30
C PHE A 279 -17.07 5.67 -14.69
N VAL A 280 -17.05 6.54 -15.70
CA VAL A 280 -17.47 6.22 -17.07
C VAL A 280 -16.32 5.52 -17.80
N PRO A 281 -16.47 4.26 -18.23
CA PRO A 281 -15.43 3.54 -18.96
C PRO A 281 -14.99 4.31 -20.21
N LEU A 282 -13.68 4.54 -20.36
CA LEU A 282 -13.08 5.32 -21.44
C LEU A 282 -13.68 6.72 -21.67
N ARG A 283 -14.54 7.20 -20.75
CA ARG A 283 -15.25 8.49 -20.83
C ARG A 283 -15.94 8.72 -22.18
N PHE A 284 -16.54 7.66 -22.72
CA PHE A 284 -17.27 7.74 -23.99
C PHE A 284 -18.41 8.77 -23.94
N GLY A 285 -18.44 9.66 -24.93
CA GLY A 285 -19.43 10.72 -25.07
C GLY A 285 -19.14 11.97 -24.25
N VAL A 286 -18.59 11.82 -23.05
CA VAL A 286 -18.31 12.96 -22.15
C VAL A 286 -17.13 13.79 -22.64
N ASP A 287 -16.03 13.12 -23.04
CA ASP A 287 -14.83 13.82 -23.51
C ASP A 287 -15.12 14.61 -24.80
N GLU A 288 -15.88 14.03 -25.75
CA GLU A 288 -16.28 14.71 -27.00
C GLU A 288 -17.19 15.90 -26.72
N ALA A 289 -18.19 15.72 -25.85
CA ALA A 289 -19.11 16.79 -25.46
C ALA A 289 -18.36 17.96 -24.81
N GLY A 290 -17.59 17.67 -23.76
CA GLY A 290 -16.88 18.70 -22.99
C GLY A 290 -15.82 19.42 -23.83
N THR A 291 -15.04 18.69 -24.61
CA THR A 291 -13.99 19.28 -25.46
C THR A 291 -14.58 20.03 -26.65
N GLY A 292 -15.66 19.51 -27.24
CA GLY A 292 -16.39 20.16 -28.34
C GLY A 292 -17.00 21.50 -27.92
N MET A 293 -17.73 21.53 -26.80
CA MET A 293 -18.31 22.76 -26.26
C MET A 293 -17.26 23.81 -25.91
N LEU A 294 -16.13 23.40 -25.31
CA LEU A 294 -15.05 24.32 -25.00
C LEU A 294 -14.35 24.86 -26.25
N ALA A 295 -14.17 24.03 -27.27
CA ALA A 295 -13.60 24.46 -28.54
C ALA A 295 -14.49 25.46 -29.28
N GLU A 296 -15.81 25.28 -29.22
CA GLU A 296 -16.77 26.26 -29.73
C GLU A 296 -16.62 27.61 -29.01
N LEU A 297 -16.56 27.58 -27.67
CA LEU A 297 -16.41 28.78 -26.84
C LEU A 297 -15.10 29.54 -27.11
N LEU A 298 -14.03 28.82 -27.44
CA LEU A 298 -12.70 29.38 -27.73
C LEU A 298 -12.47 29.63 -29.24
N ALA A 299 -13.53 29.59 -30.05
CA ALA A 299 -13.48 29.85 -31.50
C ALA A 299 -12.53 28.92 -32.29
N PHE A 300 -12.37 27.67 -31.86
CA PHE A 300 -11.75 26.60 -32.65
C PHE A 300 -12.79 25.76 -33.41
N GLY A 301 -14.05 25.87 -33.02
CA GLY A 301 -15.16 25.11 -33.59
C GLY A 301 -15.31 23.71 -32.98
N THR A 302 -16.55 23.25 -32.91
CA THR A 302 -16.92 21.95 -32.33
C THR A 302 -16.17 20.79 -32.98
N ALA A 303 -15.95 20.82 -34.30
CA ALA A 303 -15.23 19.77 -35.03
C ALA A 303 -13.77 19.59 -34.57
N ALA A 304 -13.04 20.68 -34.33
CA ALA A 304 -11.66 20.62 -33.82
C ALA A 304 -11.63 20.06 -32.39
N GLY A 305 -12.57 20.45 -31.53
CA GLY A 305 -12.71 19.94 -30.17
C GLY A 305 -13.02 18.45 -30.11
N VAL A 306 -13.99 17.98 -30.90
CA VAL A 306 -14.33 16.54 -31.00
C VAL A 306 -13.16 15.75 -31.57
N THR A 307 -12.46 16.27 -32.57
CA THR A 307 -11.26 15.64 -33.13
C THR A 307 -10.15 15.51 -32.07
N LEU A 308 -9.89 16.55 -31.27
CA LEU A 308 -8.94 16.49 -30.16
C LEU A 308 -9.31 15.39 -29.14
N ALA A 309 -10.59 15.27 -28.79
CA ALA A 309 -11.07 14.21 -27.90
C ALA A 309 -10.84 12.80 -28.49
N ILE A 310 -11.14 12.61 -29.78
CA ILE A 310 -10.92 11.35 -30.49
C ILE A 310 -9.43 10.99 -30.54
N VAL A 311 -8.54 11.95 -30.82
CA VAL A 311 -7.09 11.74 -30.83
C VAL A 311 -6.59 11.29 -29.45
N ARG A 312 -7.06 11.94 -28.37
CA ARG A 312 -6.70 11.55 -26.99
C ARG A 312 -7.16 10.14 -26.65
N LYS A 313 -8.34 9.73 -27.15
CA LYS A 313 -8.86 8.36 -27.00
C LYS A 313 -8.08 7.35 -27.81
N GLY A 314 -7.74 7.65 -29.06
CA GLY A 314 -6.87 6.79 -29.87
C GLY A 314 -5.57 6.48 -29.14
N ARG A 315 -4.92 7.51 -28.59
CA ARG A 315 -3.71 7.36 -27.76
C ARG A 315 -3.96 6.51 -26.51
N MET A 316 -5.07 6.71 -25.80
CA MET A 316 -5.44 5.90 -24.63
C MET A 316 -5.61 4.42 -25.00
N LEU A 317 -6.28 4.11 -26.12
CA LEU A 317 -6.49 2.74 -26.59
C LEU A 317 -5.17 2.06 -26.97
N VAL A 318 -4.25 2.77 -27.62
CA VAL A 318 -2.90 2.24 -27.94
C VAL A 318 -2.17 1.84 -26.65
N TRP A 319 -2.13 2.72 -25.65
CA TRP A 319 -1.47 2.40 -24.37
C TRP A 319 -2.21 1.35 -23.55
N ALA A 320 -3.55 1.30 -23.64
CA ALA A 320 -4.32 0.22 -23.02
C ALA A 320 -3.97 -1.13 -23.65
N ALA A 321 -3.83 -1.20 -24.98
CA ALA A 321 -3.39 -2.43 -25.66
C ALA A 321 -1.97 -2.85 -25.24
N VAL A 322 -1.04 -1.90 -25.12
CA VAL A 322 0.31 -2.15 -24.59
C VAL A 322 0.27 -2.67 -23.15
N GLY A 323 -0.56 -2.07 -22.29
CA GLY A 323 -0.74 -2.51 -20.91
C GLY A 323 -1.34 -3.91 -20.79
N VAL A 324 -2.37 -4.21 -21.59
CA VAL A 324 -2.94 -5.57 -21.67
C VAL A 324 -1.89 -6.57 -22.16
N ALA A 325 -1.06 -6.22 -23.14
CA ALA A 325 0.03 -7.08 -23.58
C ALA A 325 1.05 -7.37 -22.46
N PHE A 326 1.36 -6.40 -21.60
CA PHE A 326 2.20 -6.63 -20.42
C PHE A 326 1.53 -7.54 -19.38
N LEU A 327 0.22 -7.42 -19.17
CA LEU A 327 -0.54 -8.31 -18.29
C LEU A 327 -0.53 -9.75 -18.79
N VAL A 328 -0.81 -9.94 -20.08
CA VAL A 328 -0.82 -11.26 -20.72
C VAL A 328 0.56 -11.91 -20.67
N ARG A 329 1.64 -11.16 -20.95
CA ARG A 329 3.02 -11.67 -20.85
C ARG A 329 3.40 -12.13 -19.45
N ARG A 330 2.74 -11.62 -18.40
CA ARG A 330 2.94 -12.02 -17.01
C ARG A 330 2.00 -13.12 -16.53
N GLY A 331 1.11 -13.61 -17.39
CA GLY A 331 0.14 -14.65 -17.02
C GLY A 331 -0.95 -14.16 -16.05
N LEU A 332 -1.15 -12.83 -15.95
CA LEU A 332 -2.17 -12.24 -15.08
C LEU A 332 -3.45 -11.99 -15.87
N SER A 333 -4.52 -12.75 -15.61
CA SER A 333 -5.84 -12.44 -16.15
C SER A 333 -6.50 -11.27 -15.38
N ILE A 334 -7.37 -10.51 -16.04
CA ILE A 334 -8.13 -9.40 -15.40
C ILE A 334 -8.94 -9.91 -14.20
N ALA A 335 -9.45 -11.15 -14.28
CA ALA A 335 -10.16 -11.80 -13.18
C ALA A 335 -9.22 -12.20 -12.03
N GLN A 336 -8.00 -12.66 -12.34
CA GLN A 336 -6.97 -12.96 -11.34
C GLN A 336 -6.43 -11.71 -10.67
N LEU A 337 -6.34 -10.55 -11.33
CA LEU A 337 -5.91 -9.29 -10.70
C LEU A 337 -6.86 -8.83 -9.58
N GLY A 338 -8.17 -9.07 -9.72
CA GLY A 338 -9.13 -8.90 -8.63
C GLY A 338 -8.88 -9.83 -7.43
N ALA A 339 -8.34 -11.03 -7.68
CA ALA A 339 -7.90 -11.98 -6.67
C ALA A 339 -6.46 -11.73 -6.16
N VAL A 340 -5.59 -11.06 -6.94
CA VAL A 340 -4.24 -10.66 -6.52
C VAL A 340 -4.31 -9.48 -5.55
N ALA A 341 -5.32 -8.60 -5.67
CA ALA A 341 -5.67 -7.67 -4.59
C ALA A 341 -6.04 -8.39 -3.28
N THR A 342 -6.35 -9.69 -3.34
CA THR A 342 -6.54 -10.57 -2.18
C THR A 342 -5.35 -11.49 -1.87
N ARG A 343 -4.27 -11.51 -2.70
CA ARG A 343 -3.04 -12.31 -2.50
C ARG A 343 -2.12 -11.84 -1.37
N GLY A 344 -2.42 -10.71 -0.73
CA GLY A 344 -1.89 -10.48 0.62
C GLY A 344 -2.19 -11.66 1.56
N ARG A 345 -3.18 -12.51 1.25
CA ARG A 345 -3.48 -13.72 2.00
C ARG A 345 -2.48 -14.87 1.90
N ASP A 346 -1.52 -14.85 0.97
CA ASP A 346 -0.51 -15.91 0.88
C ASP A 346 0.86 -15.48 1.46
N SER A 347 1.00 -14.22 1.90
CA SER A 347 2.23 -13.75 2.53
C SER A 347 2.26 -14.08 4.02
N VAL A 348 3.40 -14.61 4.47
CA VAL A 348 3.60 -14.99 5.88
C VAL A 348 4.53 -13.98 6.55
N ALA A 349 4.11 -13.44 7.69
CA ALA A 349 5.00 -12.72 8.59
C ALA A 349 5.45 -13.63 9.73
N VAL A 350 6.75 -13.60 10.05
CA VAL A 350 7.28 -14.15 11.30
C VAL A 350 7.69 -12.98 12.16
N ALA A 351 7.12 -12.88 13.35
CA ALA A 351 7.36 -11.81 14.30
C ALA A 351 8.03 -12.34 15.56
N ILE A 352 9.20 -11.80 15.88
CA ILE A 352 9.93 -12.12 17.11
C ILE A 352 9.59 -11.07 18.16
N MET A 353 8.96 -11.47 19.26
CA MET A 353 8.73 -10.57 20.39
C MET A 353 9.99 -10.45 21.21
N ALA A 354 10.52 -9.23 21.31
CA ALA A 354 11.77 -8.94 21.98
C ALA A 354 11.69 -7.67 22.83
N ARG A 355 12.54 -7.60 23.85
CA ARG A 355 12.92 -6.35 24.52
C ARG A 355 14.21 -5.81 23.91
N SER A 356 14.41 -4.50 24.02
CA SER A 356 15.68 -3.86 23.66
C SER A 356 16.84 -4.49 24.46
N PRO A 357 17.91 -5.00 23.80
CA PRO A 357 19.09 -5.52 24.49
C PRO A 357 19.78 -4.49 25.40
N GLU A 358 19.69 -3.21 25.04
CA GLU A 358 20.28 -2.08 25.77
C GLU A 358 19.25 -1.32 26.62
N GLY A 359 18.03 -1.85 26.77
CA GLY A 359 16.97 -1.21 27.53
C GLY A 359 17.29 -1.04 29.02
N PRO A 360 16.54 -0.18 29.74
CA PRO A 360 16.80 0.14 31.14
C PRO A 360 16.63 -1.05 32.10
N ARG A 361 15.83 -2.06 31.71
CA ARG A 361 15.70 -3.31 32.47
C ARG A 361 16.60 -4.38 31.86
N ALA A 362 17.54 -4.88 32.66
CA ALA A 362 18.42 -5.96 32.25
C ALA A 362 17.62 -7.21 31.83
N PRO A 363 17.89 -7.79 30.65
CA PRO A 363 17.30 -9.06 30.25
C PRO A 363 17.86 -10.22 31.10
N LYS A 364 17.18 -11.37 31.04
CA LYS A 364 17.62 -12.62 31.68
C LYS A 364 17.92 -12.53 33.17
N GLY A 365 17.11 -11.79 33.92
CA GLY A 365 17.26 -11.61 35.37
C GLY A 365 17.29 -12.91 36.18
N ARG A 366 16.64 -13.98 35.71
CA ARG A 366 16.66 -15.33 36.31
C ARG A 366 18.01 -16.05 36.17
N LEU A 367 18.89 -15.57 35.29
CA LEU A 367 20.24 -16.11 35.11
C LEU A 367 21.27 -15.42 36.02
N ARG A 368 20.86 -14.51 36.92
CA ARG A 368 21.79 -13.73 37.75
C ARG A 368 22.72 -14.61 38.59
N ASP A 369 22.24 -15.74 39.08
CA ASP A 369 23.05 -16.62 39.94
C ASP A 369 24.14 -17.37 39.16
N VAL A 370 23.92 -17.60 37.86
CA VAL A 370 24.85 -18.35 36.98
C VAL A 370 25.66 -17.45 36.04
N VAL A 371 25.17 -16.25 35.75
CA VAL A 371 25.84 -15.20 34.99
C VAL A 371 25.64 -13.88 35.77
N PRO A 372 26.50 -13.59 36.76
CA PRO A 372 26.33 -12.45 37.67
C PRO A 372 26.47 -11.09 37.01
N ASP A 373 27.38 -10.97 36.04
CA ASP A 373 27.62 -9.72 35.32
C ASP A 373 26.45 -9.36 34.39
N GLU A 374 25.98 -8.11 34.45
CA GLU A 374 24.85 -7.66 33.63
C GLU A 374 25.23 -7.52 32.16
N ALA A 375 26.43 -7.04 31.86
CA ALA A 375 26.87 -6.86 30.47
C ALA A 375 26.96 -8.21 29.75
N ASP A 376 27.41 -9.24 30.46
CA ASP A 376 27.39 -10.63 29.99
C ASP A 376 25.98 -11.16 29.71
N ARG A 377 25.01 -10.91 30.61
CA ARG A 377 23.61 -11.29 30.35
C ARG A 377 23.04 -10.56 29.14
N ARG A 378 23.35 -9.27 28.96
CA ARG A 378 22.94 -8.49 27.78
C ARG A 378 23.56 -9.01 26.50
N ARG A 379 24.87 -9.32 26.51
CA ARG A 379 25.57 -9.95 25.38
C ARG A 379 24.94 -11.29 25.01
N LEU A 380 24.65 -12.12 26.00
CA LEU A 380 24.02 -13.42 25.78
C LEU A 380 22.62 -13.29 25.18
N TYR A 381 21.79 -12.39 25.72
CA TYR A 381 20.46 -12.11 25.19
C TYR A 381 20.50 -11.53 23.75
N ALA A 382 21.42 -10.60 23.46
CA ALA A 382 21.60 -10.07 22.12
C ALA A 382 22.02 -11.17 21.13
N ALA A 383 22.87 -12.10 21.56
CA ALA A 383 23.27 -13.24 20.76
C ALA A 383 22.10 -14.21 20.50
N PHE A 384 21.24 -14.46 21.49
CA PHE A 384 20.03 -15.27 21.29
C PHE A 384 19.13 -14.67 20.20
N LEU A 385 18.88 -13.37 20.30
CA LEU A 385 18.07 -12.65 19.32
C LEU A 385 18.71 -12.68 17.92
N ALA A 386 20.03 -12.48 17.82
CA ALA A 386 20.75 -12.51 16.56
C ALA A 386 20.65 -13.87 15.85
N ASP A 387 20.82 -14.98 16.58
CA ASP A 387 20.70 -16.32 16.01
C ASP A 387 19.25 -16.64 15.63
N THR A 388 18.28 -16.25 16.45
CA THR A 388 16.84 -16.42 16.15
C THR A 388 16.45 -15.66 14.87
N VAL A 389 16.91 -14.41 14.73
CA VAL A 389 16.73 -13.58 13.53
C VAL A 389 17.40 -14.22 12.31
N ALA A 390 18.65 -14.68 12.45
CA ALA A 390 19.38 -15.32 11.38
C ALA A 390 18.67 -16.59 10.89
N ALA A 391 18.21 -17.45 11.81
CA ALA A 391 17.44 -18.63 11.49
C ALA A 391 16.15 -18.31 10.73
N CYS A 392 15.37 -17.32 11.20
CA CYS A 392 14.14 -16.91 10.51
C CYS A 392 14.40 -16.31 9.12
N ARG A 393 15.55 -15.65 8.90
CA ARG A 393 15.93 -15.11 7.58
C ARG A 393 16.29 -16.19 6.56
N THR A 394 16.58 -17.41 7.00
CA THR A 394 16.78 -18.54 6.08
C THR A 394 15.48 -19.07 5.45
N LEU A 395 14.32 -18.62 5.95
CA LEU A 395 13.02 -19.08 5.48
C LEU A 395 12.59 -18.37 4.20
N ASP A 396 12.30 -19.16 3.16
CA ASP A 396 11.76 -18.65 1.91
C ASP A 396 10.30 -18.19 2.06
N GLY A 397 9.96 -17.06 1.44
CA GLY A 397 8.59 -16.56 1.36
C GLY A 397 8.03 -15.96 2.67
N VAL A 398 8.89 -15.77 3.67
CA VAL A 398 8.55 -15.14 4.95
C VAL A 398 9.09 -13.71 5.02
N SER A 399 8.31 -12.80 5.61
CA SER A 399 8.78 -11.48 6.02
C SER A 399 9.05 -11.45 7.52
N LEU A 400 10.30 -11.15 7.91
CA LEU A 400 10.68 -11.03 9.31
C LEU A 400 10.27 -9.68 9.90
N TRP A 401 9.76 -9.73 11.14
CA TRP A 401 9.50 -8.57 11.99
C TRP A 401 10.06 -8.81 13.39
N VAL A 402 10.48 -7.75 14.06
CA VAL A 402 10.84 -7.77 15.48
C VAL A 402 9.92 -6.81 16.22
N ALA A 403 9.05 -7.39 17.04
CA ALA A 403 8.11 -6.66 17.87
C ALA A 403 8.79 -6.23 19.16
N TYR A 404 9.14 -4.96 19.29
CA TYR A 404 9.89 -4.43 20.42
C TYR A 404 9.00 -3.76 21.48
N ALA A 405 9.36 -3.94 22.76
CA ALA A 405 8.72 -3.25 23.88
C ALA A 405 9.12 -1.75 23.90
N PRO A 406 8.18 -0.81 23.66
CA PRO A 406 8.51 0.61 23.47
C PRO A 406 9.14 1.28 24.69
N GLU A 407 8.82 0.81 25.91
CA GLU A 407 9.42 1.27 27.16
C GLU A 407 10.94 1.03 27.25
N GLY A 408 11.47 0.12 26.42
CA GLY A 408 12.89 -0.22 26.37
C GLY A 408 13.70 0.54 25.33
N GLY A 409 13.06 1.36 24.47
CA GLY A 409 13.72 1.99 23.33
C GLY A 409 14.06 1.00 22.20
N ARG A 410 14.93 1.44 21.28
CA ARG A 410 15.36 0.67 20.09
C ARG A 410 16.85 0.30 20.10
N ASP A 411 17.55 0.68 21.16
CA ASP A 411 19.00 0.54 21.24
C ASP A 411 19.41 -0.94 21.27
N GLY A 412 20.57 -1.28 20.70
CA GLY A 412 21.06 -2.66 20.61
C GLY A 412 20.45 -3.53 19.50
N PHE A 413 19.29 -3.20 18.90
CA PHE A 413 18.72 -4.03 17.80
C PHE A 413 19.59 -4.03 16.54
N ALA A 414 20.19 -2.88 16.20
CA ALA A 414 21.11 -2.78 15.05
C ALA A 414 22.34 -3.69 15.22
N ALA A 415 22.85 -3.83 16.45
CA ALA A 415 23.97 -4.72 16.76
C ALA A 415 23.59 -6.21 16.63
N ALA A 416 22.33 -6.56 16.83
CA ALA A 416 21.76 -7.88 16.54
C ALA A 416 21.40 -8.06 15.05
N GLY A 417 21.77 -7.11 14.19
CA GLY A 417 21.56 -7.18 12.75
C GLY A 417 20.12 -6.93 12.30
N ILE A 418 19.30 -6.24 13.10
CA ILE A 418 17.90 -5.93 12.80
C ILE A 418 17.80 -4.50 12.25
N ASP A 419 17.15 -4.35 11.11
CA ASP A 419 16.94 -3.04 10.49
C ASP A 419 15.77 -2.30 11.14
N ASP A 420 15.83 -0.97 11.18
CA ASP A 420 14.73 -0.11 11.67
C ASP A 420 13.41 -0.34 10.93
N ALA A 421 13.48 -0.85 9.69
CA ALA A 421 12.32 -1.19 8.86
C ALA A 421 11.64 -2.51 9.28
N GLU A 422 12.34 -3.39 10.00
CA GLU A 422 11.85 -4.66 10.52
C GLU A 422 11.27 -4.51 11.94
N LEU A 423 11.44 -3.34 12.57
CA LEU A 423 10.94 -3.06 13.92
C LEU A 423 9.47 -2.64 13.92
N ILE A 424 8.69 -3.27 14.81
CA ILE A 424 7.31 -2.89 15.11
C ILE A 424 7.12 -2.73 16.63
N ALA A 425 6.46 -1.66 17.08
CA ALA A 425 6.28 -1.43 18.51
C ALA A 425 5.14 -2.31 19.06
N GLN A 426 5.40 -3.04 20.15
CA GLN A 426 4.36 -3.74 20.90
C GLN A 426 3.35 -2.75 21.50
N ARG A 427 2.07 -3.11 21.51
CA ARG A 427 0.98 -2.26 22.06
C ARG A 427 0.05 -3.11 22.92
N GLY A 428 -0.19 -2.72 24.15
CA GLY A 428 -1.05 -3.45 25.07
C GLY A 428 -0.51 -3.43 26.49
N ASP A 429 -1.41 -3.54 27.45
CA ASP A 429 -1.10 -3.40 28.87
C ASP A 429 -0.48 -4.68 29.46
N ASP A 430 -0.78 -5.84 28.86
CA ASP A 430 -0.25 -7.16 29.21
C ASP A 430 0.26 -7.92 27.96
N LEU A 431 0.78 -9.14 28.17
CA LEU A 431 1.33 -9.96 27.08
C LEU A 431 0.27 -10.34 26.03
N GLY A 432 -0.92 -10.77 26.48
CA GLY A 432 -2.02 -11.12 25.58
C GLY A 432 -2.51 -9.94 24.74
N GLY A 433 -2.60 -8.75 25.35
CA GLY A 433 -2.90 -7.50 24.65
C GLY A 433 -1.84 -7.15 23.61
N ARG A 434 -0.56 -7.34 23.94
CA ARG A 434 0.58 -7.10 23.04
C ARG A 434 0.58 -8.05 21.84
N GLU A 435 0.38 -9.34 22.05
CA GLU A 435 0.28 -10.32 20.96
C GLU A 435 -0.95 -10.07 20.09
N ARG A 436 -2.13 -9.85 20.70
CA ARG A 436 -3.36 -9.52 19.97
C ARG A 436 -3.17 -8.27 19.11
N ALA A 437 -2.53 -7.23 19.63
CA ALA A 437 -2.24 -6.03 18.85
C ALA A 437 -1.26 -6.30 17.71
N LEU A 438 -0.21 -7.10 17.97
CA LEU A 438 0.78 -7.48 16.97
C LEU A 438 0.16 -8.25 15.80
N PHE A 439 -0.69 -9.25 16.08
CA PHE A 439 -1.45 -9.95 15.04
C PHE A 439 -2.30 -8.99 14.22
N ASN A 440 -3.07 -8.12 14.88
CA ASN A 440 -3.91 -7.14 14.19
C ASN A 440 -3.09 -6.17 13.32
N ASP A 441 -1.91 -5.75 13.80
CA ASP A 441 -1.03 -4.85 13.07
C ASP A 441 -0.45 -5.55 11.83
N LEU A 442 0.05 -6.78 11.97
CA LEU A 442 0.62 -7.52 10.84
C LEU A 442 -0.46 -7.97 9.83
N PHE A 443 -1.65 -8.37 10.26
CA PHE A 443 -2.76 -8.58 9.32
C PHE A 443 -3.19 -7.28 8.62
N ALA A 444 -3.05 -6.13 9.29
CA ALA A 444 -3.31 -4.83 8.67
C ALA A 444 -2.23 -4.41 7.66
N GLU A 445 -0.98 -4.85 7.85
CA GLU A 445 0.11 -4.76 6.86
C GLU A 445 -0.14 -5.68 5.64
N GLY A 446 -1.20 -6.49 5.69
CA GLY A 446 -1.67 -7.30 4.57
C GLY A 446 -1.08 -8.70 4.54
N PHE A 447 -0.50 -9.19 5.64
CA PHE A 447 -0.10 -10.57 5.79
C PHE A 447 -1.32 -11.50 5.90
N GLY A 448 -1.21 -12.67 5.29
CA GLY A 448 -2.24 -13.70 5.27
C GLY A 448 -2.11 -14.71 6.40
N SER A 449 -0.89 -14.88 6.87
CA SER A 449 -0.58 -15.67 8.05
C SER A 449 0.49 -14.93 8.85
N VAL A 450 0.39 -15.00 10.16
CA VAL A 450 1.37 -14.42 11.08
C VAL A 450 1.77 -15.51 12.04
N VAL A 451 3.08 -15.66 12.25
CA VAL A 451 3.67 -16.55 13.26
C VAL A 451 4.42 -15.67 14.23
N VAL A 452 4.10 -15.76 15.52
CA VAL A 452 4.76 -15.03 16.60
C VAL A 452 5.59 -16.02 17.41
N ILE A 453 6.85 -15.66 17.67
CA ILE A 453 7.76 -16.42 18.52
C ILE A 453 8.47 -15.52 19.55
N GLY A 454 9.01 -16.11 20.61
CA GLY A 454 9.84 -15.42 21.58
C GLY A 454 11.28 -15.15 21.11
N SER A 455 11.98 -14.22 21.76
CA SER A 455 13.40 -13.89 21.49
C SER A 455 14.41 -14.86 22.12
N ASP A 456 13.94 -15.81 22.92
CA ASP A 456 14.74 -16.58 23.86
C ASP A 456 14.98 -18.02 23.39
N LEU A 457 15.05 -18.18 22.06
CA LEU A 457 14.99 -19.45 21.33
C LEU A 457 16.20 -19.63 20.38
N PRO A 458 17.45 -19.48 20.86
CA PRO A 458 18.65 -19.40 20.01
C PRO A 458 18.86 -20.62 19.10
N THR A 459 18.39 -21.80 19.52
CA THR A 459 18.55 -23.08 18.82
C THR A 459 17.26 -23.59 18.17
N LEU A 460 16.19 -22.79 18.15
CA LEU A 460 14.92 -23.21 17.54
C LEU A 460 15.14 -23.59 16.07
N PRO A 461 14.82 -24.82 15.67
CA PRO A 461 14.97 -25.23 14.28
C PRO A 461 14.05 -24.37 13.39
N ALA A 462 14.62 -23.79 12.33
CA ALA A 462 13.85 -23.01 11.35
C ALA A 462 12.69 -23.82 10.74
N SER A 463 12.82 -25.15 10.68
CA SER A 463 11.75 -26.06 10.26
C SER A 463 10.48 -25.94 11.10
N HIS A 464 10.55 -25.65 12.40
CA HIS A 464 9.35 -25.51 13.24
C HIS A 464 8.53 -24.27 12.84
N VAL A 465 9.21 -23.17 12.52
CA VAL A 465 8.58 -21.93 12.04
C VAL A 465 8.04 -22.14 10.62
N ALA A 466 8.79 -22.84 9.78
CA ALA A 466 8.35 -23.21 8.43
C ALA A 466 7.12 -24.12 8.45
N ASP A 467 7.06 -25.07 9.39
CA ASP A 467 5.94 -25.97 9.61
C ASP A 467 4.70 -25.19 10.02
N ALA A 468 4.82 -24.29 11.00
CA ALA A 468 3.73 -23.42 11.40
C ALA A 468 3.19 -22.58 10.23
N ALA A 469 4.07 -21.94 9.47
CA ALA A 469 3.70 -21.18 8.27
C ALA A 469 2.98 -22.05 7.23
N ARG A 470 3.40 -23.31 7.09
CA ARG A 470 2.78 -24.28 6.17
C ARG A 470 1.38 -24.68 6.61
N MET A 471 1.22 -24.99 7.89
CA MET A 471 -0.04 -25.44 8.50
C MET A 471 -1.10 -24.34 8.47
N LEU A 472 -0.70 -23.08 8.63
CA LEU A 472 -1.60 -21.91 8.55
C LEU A 472 -2.26 -21.69 7.18
N ARG A 473 -1.87 -22.45 6.15
CA ARG A 473 -2.60 -22.45 4.87
C ARG A 473 -3.93 -23.19 4.95
N ASP A 474 -4.00 -24.21 5.81
CA ASP A 474 -5.14 -25.12 5.89
C ASP A 474 -5.87 -25.01 7.25
N THR A 475 -5.20 -24.48 8.28
CA THR A 475 -5.72 -24.38 9.65
C THR A 475 -5.69 -22.92 10.15
N PRO A 476 -6.73 -22.42 10.85
CA PRO A 476 -6.80 -21.01 11.24
C PRO A 476 -5.83 -20.62 12.36
N ALA A 477 -5.35 -21.58 13.17
CA ALA A 477 -4.39 -21.34 14.24
C ALA A 477 -3.39 -22.50 14.40
N VAL A 478 -2.19 -22.18 14.87
CA VAL A 478 -1.12 -23.13 15.18
C VAL A 478 -0.47 -22.74 16.51
N LEU A 479 -0.11 -23.71 17.33
CA LEU A 479 0.55 -23.49 18.63
C LEU A 479 1.79 -24.40 18.78
N GLY A 480 2.88 -23.86 19.31
CA GLY A 480 4.10 -24.61 19.61
C GLY A 480 4.34 -24.66 21.10
N ARG A 481 4.22 -25.86 21.69
CA ARG A 481 4.38 -26.07 23.13
C ARG A 481 5.83 -25.81 23.57
N ALA A 482 5.99 -24.98 24.59
CA ALA A 482 7.25 -24.88 25.32
C ALA A 482 7.33 -25.99 26.37
N GLU A 483 8.51 -26.56 26.58
CA GLU A 483 8.70 -27.66 27.54
C GLU A 483 8.42 -27.25 29.01
N ASP A 484 8.44 -25.95 29.31
CA ASP A 484 8.09 -25.39 30.63
C ASP A 484 6.56 -25.30 30.88
N GLY A 485 5.74 -25.66 29.89
CA GLY A 485 4.28 -25.63 29.92
C GLY A 485 3.65 -24.38 29.27
N GLY A 486 4.45 -23.37 28.94
CA GLY A 486 4.02 -22.25 28.10
C GLY A 486 3.95 -22.63 26.62
N TYR A 487 3.96 -21.62 25.75
CA TYR A 487 4.20 -21.80 24.33
C TYR A 487 5.34 -20.90 23.86
N TYR A 488 6.13 -21.40 22.91
CA TYR A 488 7.20 -20.63 22.28
C TYR A 488 6.75 -20.02 20.95
N LEU A 489 5.66 -20.53 20.37
CA LEU A 489 5.13 -20.13 19.07
C LEU A 489 3.60 -20.11 19.11
N ILE A 490 3.02 -19.04 18.57
CA ILE A 490 1.61 -18.97 18.21
C ILE A 490 1.48 -18.41 16.80
N GLY A 491 0.68 -19.06 15.96
CA GLY A 491 0.45 -18.67 14.58
C GLY A 491 -1.03 -18.53 14.29
N LEU A 492 -1.42 -17.52 13.51
CA LEU A 492 -2.80 -17.28 13.11
C LEU A 492 -2.89 -16.97 11.61
N ALA A 493 -3.94 -17.50 10.97
CA ALA A 493 -4.34 -17.08 9.65
C ALA A 493 -5.20 -15.81 9.74
N ALA A 494 -5.07 -14.93 8.75
CA ALA A 494 -5.83 -13.70 8.69
C ALA A 494 -7.33 -14.02 8.63
N PRO A 495 -8.17 -13.37 9.46
CA PRO A 495 -9.61 -13.60 9.41
C PRO A 495 -10.16 -13.20 8.03
N PRO A 496 -11.32 -13.76 7.62
CA PRO A 496 -12.00 -13.35 6.41
C PRO A 496 -12.19 -11.82 6.36
N PRO A 497 -12.32 -11.20 5.17
CA PRO A 497 -12.38 -9.76 5.06
C PRO A 497 -13.56 -9.19 5.86
N GLY A 498 -13.25 -8.46 6.94
CA GLY A 498 -14.24 -7.89 7.85
C GLY A 498 -14.63 -8.76 9.05
N GLY A 499 -14.01 -9.93 9.22
CA GLY A 499 -14.01 -10.68 10.47
C GLY A 499 -13.00 -10.11 11.46
N ASP A 500 -13.27 -10.34 12.75
CA ASP A 500 -12.36 -9.96 13.84
C ASP A 500 -11.43 -11.14 14.17
N LEU A 501 -10.30 -10.82 14.80
CA LEU A 501 -9.37 -11.82 15.31
C LEU A 501 -10.09 -12.66 16.38
N PRO A 502 -9.98 -14.00 16.37
CA PRO A 502 -10.50 -14.82 17.45
C PRO A 502 -9.84 -14.44 18.78
N ASP A 503 -10.62 -14.47 19.87
CA ASP A 503 -10.09 -14.17 21.19
C ASP A 503 -9.43 -15.43 21.79
N LEU A 504 -8.12 -15.51 21.62
CA LEU A 504 -7.27 -16.59 22.14
C LEU A 504 -6.44 -16.16 23.36
N PHE A 505 -6.61 -14.89 23.78
CA PHE A 505 -5.67 -14.22 24.70
C PHE A 505 -6.32 -13.86 26.03
N THR A 506 -7.65 -13.71 26.05
CA THR A 506 -8.40 -13.36 27.26
C THR A 506 -8.53 -14.57 28.19
N GLY A 507 -8.23 -14.39 29.48
CA GLY A 507 -8.31 -15.46 30.48
C GLY A 507 -7.10 -16.40 30.52
N VAL A 508 -6.05 -16.14 29.72
CA VAL A 508 -4.81 -16.90 29.72
C VAL A 508 -3.92 -16.48 30.89
N ARG A 509 -3.44 -17.44 31.69
CA ARG A 509 -2.50 -17.18 32.79
C ARG A 509 -1.07 -17.03 32.26
N TRP A 510 -0.77 -15.85 31.75
CA TRP A 510 0.54 -15.51 31.17
C TRP A 510 1.72 -15.72 32.12
N GLY A 511 2.83 -16.22 31.58
CA GLY A 511 4.07 -16.45 32.34
C GLY A 511 4.00 -17.63 33.31
N THR A 512 3.09 -18.58 33.07
CA THR A 512 2.92 -19.81 33.85
C THR A 512 2.93 -21.04 32.93
N ALA A 513 3.18 -22.22 33.51
CA ALA A 513 3.10 -23.51 32.83
C ALA A 513 1.69 -23.88 32.33
N ASP A 514 0.68 -23.06 32.66
CA ASP A 514 -0.70 -23.26 32.24
C ASP A 514 -1.05 -22.54 30.93
N ALA A 515 -0.19 -21.62 30.45
CA ALA A 515 -0.53 -20.73 29.35
C ALA A 515 -0.90 -21.49 28.06
N PHE A 516 -0.20 -22.59 27.75
CA PHE A 516 -0.50 -23.45 26.60
C PHE A 516 -1.92 -24.03 26.67
N GLU A 517 -2.27 -24.64 27.80
CA GLU A 517 -3.58 -25.26 28.01
C GLU A 517 -4.71 -24.23 28.08
N ASP A 518 -4.45 -23.07 28.69
CA ASP A 518 -5.41 -21.97 28.72
C ASP A 518 -5.69 -21.44 27.29
N THR A 519 -4.66 -21.33 26.43
CA THR A 519 -4.82 -20.92 25.03
C THR A 519 -5.58 -21.97 24.20
N LEU A 520 -5.33 -23.27 24.41
CA LEU A 520 -6.13 -24.33 23.78
C LEU A 520 -7.60 -24.24 24.18
N ARG A 521 -7.90 -24.04 25.47
CA ARG A 521 -9.27 -23.84 25.97
C ARG A 521 -9.92 -22.58 25.39
N ALA A 522 -9.15 -21.50 25.23
CA ALA A 522 -9.63 -20.30 24.56
C ALA A 522 -9.97 -20.55 23.09
N ALA A 523 -9.15 -21.33 22.37
CA ALA A 523 -9.40 -21.74 20.99
C ALA A 523 -10.67 -22.59 20.85
N GLU A 524 -10.87 -23.56 21.76
CA GLU A 524 -12.10 -24.36 21.82
C GLU A 524 -13.33 -23.49 22.04
N THR A 525 -13.25 -22.56 23.01
CA THR A 525 -14.33 -21.61 23.31
C THR A 525 -14.66 -20.71 22.12
N ALA A 526 -13.63 -20.25 21.41
CA ALA A 526 -13.74 -19.44 20.19
C ALA A 526 -14.11 -20.27 18.94
N ARG A 527 -14.19 -21.61 19.05
CA ARG A 527 -14.42 -22.57 17.95
C ARG A 527 -13.41 -22.43 16.81
N VAL A 528 -12.14 -22.23 17.17
CA VAL A 528 -11.02 -22.14 16.25
C VAL A 528 -10.27 -23.47 16.26
N ALA A 529 -10.16 -24.11 15.10
CA ALA A 529 -9.30 -25.28 14.95
C ALA A 529 -7.83 -24.86 15.13
N MET A 530 -7.12 -25.57 16.01
CA MET A 530 -5.74 -25.25 16.36
C MET A 530 -4.88 -26.49 16.22
N ASP A 531 -3.92 -26.45 15.30
CA ASP A 531 -2.92 -27.50 15.17
C ASP A 531 -1.67 -27.20 16.01
N GLN A 532 -0.79 -28.19 16.14
CA GLN A 532 0.42 -28.06 16.94
C GLN A 532 1.68 -28.39 16.14
N VAL A 533 2.71 -27.58 16.32
CA VAL A 533 4.08 -27.90 15.86
C VAL A 533 4.85 -28.65 16.95
N ALA A 534 5.98 -29.24 16.57
CA ALA A 534 6.83 -29.98 17.50
C ALA A 534 7.23 -29.11 18.72
N PRO A 535 7.26 -29.68 19.93
CA PRO A 535 7.64 -28.93 21.13
C PRO A 535 9.10 -28.48 21.06
N TRP A 536 9.41 -27.38 21.76
CA TRP A 536 10.77 -26.87 21.89
C TRP A 536 11.00 -26.24 23.27
N TYR A 537 12.26 -25.99 23.63
CA TYR A 537 12.63 -25.35 24.90
C TYR A 537 13.11 -23.92 24.69
N ASP A 538 12.82 -23.06 25.65
CA ASP A 538 13.36 -21.72 25.78
C ASP A 538 14.47 -21.68 26.84
N VAL A 539 15.26 -20.60 26.83
CA VAL A 539 16.45 -20.48 27.69
C VAL A 539 16.24 -19.39 28.75
N ASP A 540 15.36 -19.66 29.70
CA ASP A 540 14.93 -18.68 30.70
C ASP A 540 15.59 -18.80 32.08
N ASP A 541 16.12 -19.98 32.41
CA ASP A 541 16.74 -20.26 33.71
C ASP A 541 18.09 -20.99 33.59
N ALA A 542 18.70 -21.28 34.74
CA ALA A 542 19.99 -21.95 34.81
C ALA A 542 19.97 -23.35 34.17
N ALA A 543 18.84 -24.07 34.26
CA ALA A 543 18.70 -25.40 33.68
C ALA A 543 18.64 -25.32 32.15
N GLY A 544 17.86 -24.37 31.60
CA GLY A 544 17.81 -24.07 30.17
C GLY A 544 19.18 -23.67 29.62
N LEU A 545 19.94 -22.83 30.35
CA LEU A 545 21.30 -22.44 29.96
C LEU A 545 22.28 -23.63 29.97
N ALA A 546 22.16 -24.53 30.96
CA ALA A 546 22.99 -25.73 31.03
C ALA A 546 22.69 -26.72 29.89
N ARG A 547 21.41 -26.86 29.51
CA ARG A 547 21.00 -27.63 28.32
C ARG A 547 21.57 -27.01 27.05
N LEU A 548 21.35 -25.71 26.84
CA LEU A 548 21.88 -24.98 25.68
C LEU A 548 23.39 -25.19 25.50
N LYS A 549 24.16 -25.13 26.58
CA LYS A 549 25.62 -25.38 26.53
C LYS A 549 25.96 -26.79 26.01
N ARG A 550 25.21 -27.81 26.42
CA ARG A 550 25.41 -29.20 25.95
C ARG A 550 25.04 -29.35 24.48
N ASP A 551 23.92 -28.75 24.07
CA ASP A 551 23.44 -28.86 22.69
C ASP A 551 24.41 -28.20 21.70
N LEU A 552 25.04 -27.08 22.10
CA LEU A 552 26.05 -26.38 21.29
C LEU A 552 27.45 -27.00 21.32
N GLU A 553 27.72 -28.02 22.15
CA GLU A 553 29.03 -28.71 22.19
C GLU A 553 29.26 -29.64 20.99
N GLY A 554 28.25 -29.83 20.12
CA GLY A 554 28.36 -30.59 18.88
C GLY A 554 27.53 -30.05 17.70
N ASP A 555 26.86 -28.90 17.87
CA ASP A 555 25.98 -28.28 16.88
C ASP A 555 26.34 -26.80 16.67
N ALA A 556 26.40 -26.37 15.41
CA ALA A 556 26.70 -25.00 15.01
C ALA A 556 25.43 -24.18 14.72
N SER A 557 24.26 -24.62 15.17
CA SER A 557 22.96 -24.00 14.90
C SER A 557 22.80 -22.58 15.46
N ALA A 558 23.54 -22.20 16.51
CA ALA A 558 23.48 -20.86 17.13
C ALA A 558 24.89 -20.24 17.31
N PRO A 559 25.54 -19.75 16.24
CA PRO A 559 26.94 -19.33 16.27
C PRO A 559 27.20 -18.08 17.13
N ALA A 560 26.31 -17.08 17.14
CA ALA A 560 26.49 -15.89 17.97
C ALA A 560 26.41 -16.26 19.45
N THR A 561 25.47 -17.14 19.79
CA THR A 561 25.24 -17.66 21.13
C THR A 561 26.42 -18.49 21.62
N ALA A 562 26.94 -19.40 20.78
CA ALA A 562 28.14 -20.19 21.09
C ALA A 562 29.37 -19.29 21.33
N ALA A 563 29.53 -18.22 20.54
CA ALA A 563 30.60 -17.25 20.73
C ALA A 563 30.44 -16.47 22.06
N ALA A 564 29.22 -16.04 22.40
CA ALA A 564 28.93 -15.39 23.67
C ALA A 564 29.24 -16.30 24.87
N LEU A 565 28.79 -17.57 24.84
CA LEU A 565 29.07 -18.57 25.88
C LEU A 565 30.58 -18.83 26.03
N SER A 566 31.32 -18.86 24.93
CA SER A 566 32.78 -19.03 24.93
C SER A 566 33.51 -17.81 25.51
N ALA A 567 32.96 -16.61 25.35
CA ALA A 567 33.48 -15.41 26.02
C ALA A 567 33.26 -15.46 27.53
N LEU A 568 32.09 -15.94 28.00
CA LEU A 568 31.81 -16.12 29.43
C LEU A 568 32.80 -17.10 30.09
N ARG A 569 33.11 -18.22 29.43
CA ARG A 569 34.09 -19.20 29.92
C ARG A 569 35.49 -18.61 30.10
N ARG A 570 35.89 -17.68 29.22
CA ARG A 570 37.21 -17.01 29.27
C ARG A 570 37.29 -15.87 30.29
N ALA A 571 36.17 -15.30 30.69
CA ALA A 571 36.11 -14.23 31.70
C ALA A 571 35.97 -14.77 33.14
N GLY A 572 35.47 -16.00 33.30
CA GLY A 572 35.26 -16.65 34.61
C GLY A 572 36.30 -17.70 35.01
N GLY A 573 37.34 -17.91 34.20
CA GLY A 573 38.55 -18.69 34.54
C GLY A 573 39.74 -17.76 34.63
#